data_AF-A0A0N4VY39-F1
#
_entry.id   AF-A0A0N4VY39-F1
#
_cell.length_a   1.000
_cell.length_b   1.000
_cell.length_c   1.000
_cell.angle_alpha   90.00
_cell.angle_beta   90.00
_cell.angle_gamma   90.00
#
_symmetry.space_group_name_H-M   'P 1'
#
loop_
_entity.id
_entity.type
_entity.pdbx_description
1 polymer ?
#
loop_
_entity_poly.entity_id
_entity_poly.type
_entity_poly.pdbx_seq_one_letter_code
_entity_poly.pdbx_strand_id
1 'polypeptide(L)'
;MELTEVLATIPATDRWAPGYYHSFGITDNYFILFETPERISLMKLITKQITSMSFNDCMYWDGNLGVNVIIFDRINRKRVKRKVTSDAFFTFHHANSYEKDGFLVLDYAKIMSPGNFDDLLLEHMRTGGFRSPVCLTAHVSTSLFFSHCR
;
A
#
# COMPACT_ATOMS: atom_id res chain seq x y z
N MET A 1 -13.63 -19.21 15.24
CA MET A 1 -12.35 -18.46 15.16
C MET A 1 -11.17 -19.22 15.78
N GLU A 2 -11.31 -20.49 16.20
CA GLU A 2 -10.24 -21.25 16.86
C GLU A 2 -9.05 -21.68 15.96
N LEU A 3 -9.02 -21.29 14.67
CA LEU A 3 -7.95 -21.66 13.72
C LEU A 3 -7.22 -20.45 13.10
N THR A 4 -7.29 -19.28 13.74
CA THR A 4 -6.58 -18.09 13.24
C THR A 4 -5.31 -17.85 14.04
N GLU A 5 -4.17 -17.73 13.34
CA GLU A 5 -2.87 -17.43 13.94
C GLU A 5 -2.32 -16.10 13.41
N VAL A 6 -1.78 -15.28 14.32
CA VAL A 6 -1.06 -14.06 13.94
C VAL A 6 0.35 -14.43 13.51
N LEU A 7 0.64 -14.31 12.21
CA LEU A 7 1.96 -14.60 11.66
C LEU A 7 2.94 -13.42 11.82
N ALA A 8 2.44 -12.19 11.80
CA ALA A 8 3.26 -10.98 11.86
C ALA A 8 2.49 -9.80 12.49
N THR A 9 3.22 -8.94 13.21
CA THR A 9 2.75 -7.62 13.62
C THR A 9 3.73 -6.58 13.08
N ILE A 10 3.26 -5.71 12.19
CA ILE A 10 4.06 -4.67 11.58
C ILE A 10 3.63 -3.33 12.15
N PRO A 11 4.50 -2.59 12.87
CA PRO A 11 4.16 -1.26 13.34
C PRO A 11 4.04 -0.31 12.16
N ALA A 12 3.04 0.57 12.20
CA ALA A 12 2.97 1.70 11.27
C ALA A 12 4.19 2.62 11.48
N THR A 13 4.75 3.16 10.40
CA THR A 13 5.88 4.10 10.49
C THR A 13 5.48 5.37 11.22
N ASP A 14 4.27 5.86 10.98
CA ASP A 14 3.64 6.91 11.77
C ASP A 14 2.42 6.33 12.52
N ARG A 15 2.43 6.45 13.85
CA ARG A 15 1.36 5.97 14.72
C ARG A 15 0.04 6.71 14.48
N TRP A 16 0.07 8.00 14.15
CA TRP A 16 -1.12 8.83 13.95
C TRP A 16 -1.55 8.90 12.47
N ALA A 17 -0.70 8.44 11.57
CA ALA A 17 -0.93 8.36 10.14
C ALA A 17 -0.50 6.98 9.54
N PRO A 18 -1.17 5.87 9.92
CA PRO A 18 -0.91 4.58 9.29
C PRO A 18 -1.20 4.65 7.78
N GLY A 19 -0.42 3.90 7.00
CA GLY A 19 -0.65 3.74 5.56
C GLY A 19 -1.94 2.98 5.27
N TYR A 20 -2.64 3.35 4.20
CA TYR A 20 -3.77 2.59 3.67
C TYR A 20 -3.28 1.42 2.82
N TYR A 21 -3.66 0.19 3.21
CA TYR A 21 -3.36 -1.04 2.49
C TYR A 21 -4.65 -1.64 1.97
N HIS A 22 -4.78 -1.77 0.65
CA HIS A 22 -5.91 -2.46 0.03
C HIS A 22 -5.59 -3.93 -0.29
N SER A 23 -4.33 -4.21 -0.61
CA SER A 23 -3.81 -5.55 -0.84
C SER A 23 -2.31 -5.62 -0.47
N PHE A 24 -1.74 -6.82 -0.51
CA PHE A 24 -0.31 -7.06 -0.29
C PHE A 24 0.17 -8.23 -1.16
N GLY A 25 1.46 -8.28 -1.44
CA GLY A 25 2.10 -9.36 -2.18
C GLY A 25 2.39 -10.57 -1.31
N ILE A 26 2.25 -11.77 -1.88
CA ILE A 26 2.60 -13.04 -1.23
C ILE A 26 3.42 -13.88 -2.20
N THR A 27 4.56 -14.40 -1.73
CA THR A 27 5.34 -15.43 -2.40
C THR A 27 5.37 -16.72 -1.57
N ASP A 28 6.13 -17.71 -2.03
CA ASP A 28 6.37 -18.93 -1.27
C ASP A 28 6.96 -18.63 0.12
N ASN A 29 7.94 -17.71 0.19
CA ASN A 29 8.68 -17.42 1.43
C ASN A 29 8.37 -16.05 2.08
N TYR A 30 7.66 -15.14 1.40
CA TYR A 30 7.53 -13.75 1.88
C TYR A 30 6.10 -13.18 1.79
N PHE A 31 5.78 -12.31 2.75
CA PHE A 31 4.75 -11.29 2.60
C PHE A 31 5.42 -9.95 2.27
N ILE A 32 4.84 -9.18 1.35
CA ILE A 32 5.36 -7.88 0.93
C ILE A 32 4.27 -6.83 1.02
N LEU A 33 4.49 -5.80 1.83
CA LEU A 33 3.56 -4.69 2.02
C LEU A 33 4.18 -3.40 1.48
N PHE A 34 3.38 -2.64 0.73
CA PHE A 34 3.75 -1.28 0.32
C PHE A 34 3.13 -0.28 1.29
N GLU A 35 3.94 0.24 2.21
CA GLU A 35 3.53 1.37 3.02
C GLU A 35 3.64 2.63 2.17
N THR A 36 2.52 2.98 1.53
CA THR A 36 2.46 4.08 0.55
C THR A 36 2.27 5.45 1.22
N PRO A 37 2.39 6.55 0.45
CA PRO A 37 2.04 7.88 0.90
C PRO A 37 0.54 8.13 1.09
N GLU A 38 -0.33 7.16 0.80
CA GLU A 38 -1.74 7.23 1.15
C GLU A 38 -1.92 6.91 2.64
N ARG A 39 -2.33 7.91 3.42
CA ARG A 39 -2.38 7.85 4.89
C ARG A 39 -3.79 8.00 5.42
N ILE A 40 -4.02 7.43 6.60
CA ILE A 40 -5.27 7.59 7.35
C ILE A 40 -4.98 8.45 8.58
N SER A 41 -5.61 9.63 8.68
CA SER A 41 -5.54 10.45 9.89
C SER A 41 -6.34 9.80 11.01
N LEU A 42 -5.65 9.25 12.02
CA LEU A 42 -6.32 8.65 13.17
C LEU A 42 -7.08 9.67 14.02
N MET A 43 -6.61 10.93 14.07
CA MET A 43 -7.33 12.01 14.76
C MET A 43 -8.70 12.28 14.13
N LYS A 44 -8.75 12.40 12.80
CA LYS A 44 -10.02 12.53 12.08
C LYS A 44 -10.88 11.28 12.27
N LEU A 45 -10.28 10.08 12.19
CA LEU A 45 -11.01 8.83 12.37
C LEU A 45 -11.67 8.70 13.75
N ILE A 46 -10.99 9.15 14.82
CA ILE A 46 -11.52 9.15 16.20
C ILE A 46 -12.65 10.17 16.37
N THR A 47 -12.57 11.31 15.69
CA THR A 47 -13.54 12.42 15.84
C THR A 47 -14.69 12.38 14.83
N LYS A 48 -14.66 11.46 13.85
CA LYS A 48 -15.54 11.50 12.67
C LYS A 48 -17.04 11.49 12.99
N GLN A 49 -17.45 10.80 14.06
CA GLN A 49 -18.88 10.72 14.44
C GLN A 49 -19.39 12.07 14.96
N ILE A 50 -18.51 12.87 15.58
CA ILE A 50 -18.84 14.18 16.11
C ILE A 50 -18.77 15.23 15.00
N THR A 51 -17.82 15.08 14.07
CA THR A 51 -17.59 16.01 12.96
C THR A 51 -18.37 15.67 11.69
N SER A 52 -19.19 14.62 11.70
CA SER A 52 -19.94 14.12 10.53
C SER A 52 -19.07 13.83 9.31
N MET A 53 -17.84 13.38 9.54
CA MET A 53 -16.89 12.99 8.48
C MET A 53 -17.11 11.53 8.04
N SER A 54 -16.93 11.28 6.75
CA SER A 54 -16.84 9.93 6.19
C SER A 54 -15.47 9.31 6.46
N PHE A 55 -15.29 8.02 6.13
CA PHE A 55 -13.95 7.42 6.17
C PHE A 55 -13.03 8.00 5.10
N ASN A 56 -13.59 8.41 3.95
CA ASN A 56 -12.84 9.04 2.86
C ASN A 56 -12.19 10.36 3.32
N ASP A 57 -12.91 11.18 4.10
CA ASP A 57 -12.40 12.45 4.66
C ASP A 57 -11.21 12.28 5.62
N CYS A 58 -11.03 11.07 6.16
CA CYS A 58 -9.91 10.71 7.03
C CYS A 58 -8.67 10.29 6.23
N MET A 59 -8.79 10.00 4.95
CA MET A 59 -7.68 9.61 4.08
C MET A 59 -7.06 10.84 3.40
N TYR A 60 -5.77 10.77 3.13
CA TYR A 60 -5.05 11.82 2.42
C TYR A 60 -3.75 11.30 1.82
N TRP A 61 -3.33 11.95 0.75
CA TRP A 61 -2.05 11.73 0.09
C TRP A 61 -0.97 12.71 0.61
N ASP A 62 0.17 12.18 1.09
CA ASP A 62 1.35 12.98 1.46
C ASP A 62 2.47 12.85 0.43
N GLY A 63 2.50 13.75 -0.55
CA GLY A 63 3.50 13.73 -1.64
C GLY A 63 4.96 13.90 -1.20
N ASN A 64 5.25 14.21 0.07
CA ASN A 64 6.62 14.28 0.59
C ASN A 64 7.17 12.91 0.99
N LEU A 65 6.32 11.88 1.06
CA LEU A 65 6.72 10.53 1.42
C LEU A 65 6.96 9.69 0.17
N GLY A 66 7.94 8.78 0.25
CA GLY A 66 8.09 7.67 -0.69
C GLY A 66 7.32 6.43 -0.23
N VAL A 67 7.40 5.35 -1.01
CA VAL A 67 6.89 4.03 -0.59
C VAL A 67 7.96 3.32 0.23
N ASN A 68 7.60 2.85 1.42
CA ASN A 68 8.42 1.94 2.22
C ASN A 68 7.96 0.49 1.98
N VAL A 69 8.84 -0.33 1.39
CA VAL A 69 8.52 -1.72 1.05
C VAL A 69 8.92 -2.61 2.22
N ILE A 70 7.93 -3.18 2.90
CA ILE A 70 8.11 -4.01 4.08
C ILE A 70 8.06 -5.47 3.65
N ILE A 71 9.17 -6.18 3.82
CA ILE A 71 9.29 -7.60 3.51
C ILE A 71 9.32 -8.40 4.81
N PHE A 72 8.45 -9.40 4.91
CA PHE A 72 8.35 -10.30 6.04
C PHE A 72 8.55 -11.74 5.57
N ASP A 73 9.54 -12.42 6.15
CA ASP A 73 9.76 -13.85 5.96
C ASP A 73 8.66 -14.63 6.69
N ARG A 74 7.76 -15.23 5.92
CA ARG A 74 6.57 -15.92 6.46
C ARG A 74 6.88 -17.31 7.00
N ILE A 75 8.04 -17.87 6.66
CA ILE A 75 8.49 -19.19 7.11
C ILE A 75 9.20 -19.05 8.46
N ASN A 76 10.19 -18.15 8.53
CA ASN A 76 10.96 -17.88 9.73
C ASN A 76 10.30 -16.88 10.69
N ARG A 77 9.16 -16.31 10.28
CA ARG A 77 8.34 -15.33 11.03
C ARG A 77 9.14 -14.11 11.47
N LYS A 78 9.97 -13.57 10.57
CA LYS A 78 10.87 -12.45 10.85
C LYS A 78 10.78 -11.39 9.77
N ARG A 79 10.78 -10.13 10.20
CA ARG A 79 10.92 -9.01 9.26
C ARG A 79 12.33 -9.00 8.68
N VAL A 80 12.43 -8.85 7.36
CA VAL A 80 13.70 -8.62 6.69
C VAL A 80 14.22 -7.24 7.08
N LYS A 81 15.46 -7.16 7.58
CA LYS A 81 16.05 -5.92 8.13
C LYS A 81 16.41 -4.88 7.06
N ARG A 82 16.53 -5.31 5.80
CA ARG A 82 16.92 -4.44 4.70
C ARG A 82 15.87 -3.35 4.50
N LYS A 83 16.30 -2.09 4.48
CA LYS A 83 15.44 -0.96 4.11
C LYS A 83 15.31 -0.92 2.60
N VAL A 84 14.08 -0.90 2.12
CA VAL A 84 13.73 -0.78 0.71
C VAL A 84 12.73 0.35 0.55
N THR A 85 12.99 1.23 -0.41
CA THR A 85 12.13 2.36 -0.72
C THR A 85 11.95 2.53 -2.23
N SER A 86 10.87 3.19 -2.61
CA SER A 86 10.59 3.64 -3.97
C SER A 86 10.06 5.08 -3.93
N ASP A 87 10.08 5.76 -5.08
CA ASP A 87 9.35 7.01 -5.29
C ASP A 87 7.86 6.82 -4.97
N ALA A 88 7.19 7.94 -4.68
CA ALA A 88 5.79 7.99 -4.29
C ALA A 88 4.87 7.34 -5.34
N PHE A 89 4.06 6.38 -4.89
CA PHE A 89 2.92 5.84 -5.63
C PHE A 89 1.92 5.18 -4.68
N PHE A 90 0.71 4.97 -5.17
CA PHE A 90 -0.32 4.15 -4.54
C PHE A 90 -0.65 2.93 -5.41
N THR A 91 -1.12 1.85 -4.77
CA THR A 91 -1.73 0.71 -5.46
C THR A 91 -2.92 0.20 -4.66
N PHE A 92 -4.05 0.01 -5.34
CA PHE A 92 -5.13 -0.81 -4.79
C PHE A 92 -4.75 -2.29 -4.85
N HIS A 93 -4.29 -2.74 -6.02
CA HIS A 93 -4.18 -4.16 -6.33
C HIS A 93 -2.75 -4.55 -6.70
N HIS A 94 -2.20 -5.47 -5.91
CA HIS A 94 -1.12 -6.34 -6.36
C HIS A 94 -1.71 -7.34 -7.35
N ALA A 95 -1.04 -7.54 -8.48
CA ALA A 95 -1.44 -8.50 -9.51
C ALA A 95 -0.79 -9.87 -9.25
N ASN A 96 0.53 -9.91 -9.08
CA ASN A 96 1.26 -11.13 -8.76
C ASN A 96 2.51 -10.83 -7.93
N SER A 97 3.03 -11.84 -7.22
CA SER A 97 4.31 -11.78 -6.54
C SER A 97 4.98 -13.15 -6.56
N TYR A 98 6.25 -13.22 -6.94
CA TYR A 98 6.98 -14.48 -6.97
C TYR A 98 8.48 -14.29 -6.76
N GLU A 99 9.18 -15.39 -6.49
CA GLU A 99 10.63 -15.43 -6.32
C GLU A 99 11.30 -15.99 -7.56
N LYS A 100 12.37 -15.33 -8.04
CA LYS A 100 13.13 -15.80 -9.19
C LYS A 100 14.58 -15.32 -9.13
N ASP A 101 15.54 -16.24 -9.31
CA ASP A 101 16.97 -15.96 -9.39
C ASP A 101 17.52 -15.12 -8.20
N GLY A 102 16.96 -15.32 -7.01
CA GLY A 102 17.31 -14.58 -5.81
C GLY A 102 16.65 -13.20 -5.68
N PHE A 103 15.68 -12.87 -6.52
CA PHE A 103 14.90 -11.62 -6.52
C PHE A 103 13.43 -11.86 -6.14
N LEU A 104 12.79 -10.84 -5.55
CA LEU A 104 11.33 -10.76 -5.46
C LEU A 104 10.81 -9.97 -6.67
N VAL A 105 9.90 -10.55 -7.42
CA VAL A 105 9.22 -9.88 -8.52
C VAL A 105 7.80 -9.56 -8.06
N LEU A 106 7.39 -8.30 -8.23
CA LEU A 106 6.07 -7.80 -7.84
C LEU A 106 5.44 -7.07 -9.02
N ASP A 107 4.24 -7.51 -9.39
CA ASP A 107 3.40 -6.87 -10.40
C ASP A 107 2.22 -6.20 -9.69
N TYR A 108 1.92 -4.95 -10.02
CA TYR A 108 0.85 -4.17 -9.37
C TYR A 108 0.36 -3.01 -10.25
N ALA A 109 -0.86 -2.54 -9.97
CA ALA A 109 -1.45 -1.39 -10.67
C ALA A 109 -1.08 -0.07 -9.98
N LYS A 110 -0.16 0.69 -10.58
CA LYS A 110 0.37 1.95 -10.04
C LYS A 110 -0.58 3.13 -10.25
N ILE A 111 -0.73 3.97 -9.22
CA ILE A 111 -1.45 5.25 -9.22
C ILE A 111 -0.48 6.32 -8.67
N MET A 112 -0.28 7.42 -9.39
CA MET A 112 0.77 8.39 -9.01
C MET A 112 0.33 9.39 -7.94
N SER A 113 -0.95 9.78 -7.94
CA SER A 113 -1.47 10.78 -7.01
C SER A 113 -2.98 10.54 -6.79
N PRO A 114 -3.35 9.60 -5.91
CA PRO A 114 -4.75 9.23 -5.68
C PRO A 114 -5.57 10.32 -4.96
N GLY A 115 -4.93 11.29 -4.31
CA GLY A 115 -5.61 12.27 -3.46
C GLY A 115 -6.23 11.59 -2.25
N ASN A 116 -7.53 11.78 -2.05
CA ASN A 116 -8.36 11.05 -1.09
C ASN A 116 -9.29 10.04 -1.80
N PHE A 117 -9.03 9.70 -3.06
CA PHE A 117 -9.90 8.85 -3.89
C PHE A 117 -11.24 9.46 -4.28
N ASP A 118 -11.39 10.78 -4.29
CA ASP A 118 -12.64 11.43 -4.71
C ASP A 118 -13.04 11.09 -6.15
N ASP A 119 -12.08 10.80 -7.03
CA ASP A 119 -12.36 10.35 -8.40
C ASP A 119 -13.25 9.09 -8.48
N LEU A 120 -13.31 8.31 -7.38
CA LEU A 120 -14.14 7.10 -7.25
C LEU A 120 -15.55 7.40 -6.69
N LEU A 121 -15.88 8.65 -6.38
CA LEU A 121 -17.24 9.04 -6.00
C LEU A 121 -18.19 8.90 -7.20
N LEU A 122 -19.45 8.53 -6.93
CA LEU A 122 -20.44 8.30 -7.98
C LEU A 122 -20.66 9.51 -8.88
N GLU A 123 -20.59 10.72 -8.33
CA GLU A 123 -20.72 11.97 -9.09
C GLU A 123 -19.56 12.20 -10.07
N HIS A 124 -18.33 11.88 -9.66
CA HIS A 124 -17.14 11.99 -10.50
C HIS A 124 -17.05 10.84 -11.51
N MET A 125 -17.43 9.62 -11.13
CA MET A 125 -17.43 8.48 -12.05
C MET A 125 -18.46 8.64 -13.19
N ARG A 126 -19.60 9.30 -12.95
CA ARG A 126 -20.60 9.60 -13.98
C ARG A 126 -20.10 10.58 -15.05
N THR A 127 -19.12 11.42 -14.70
CA THR A 127 -18.51 12.40 -15.61
C THR A 127 -17.14 11.95 -16.13
N GLY A 128 -16.61 10.84 -15.62
CA GLY A 128 -15.36 10.23 -16.05
C GLY A 128 -14.10 10.74 -15.33
N GLY A 129 -14.21 11.29 -14.11
CA GLY A 129 -13.08 11.83 -13.33
C GLY A 129 -11.90 10.85 -13.20
N PHE A 130 -12.18 9.58 -12.91
CA PHE A 130 -11.17 8.52 -12.80
C PHE A 130 -10.39 8.23 -14.09
N ARG A 131 -10.88 8.67 -15.27
CA ARG A 131 -10.19 8.44 -16.56
C ARG A 131 -9.08 9.45 -16.83
N SER A 132 -8.82 10.40 -15.94
CA SER A 132 -7.73 11.36 -16.09
C SER A 132 -6.38 10.64 -16.17
N PRO A 133 -5.51 10.96 -17.15
CA PRO A 133 -4.21 10.30 -17.35
C PRO A 133 -3.23 10.49 -16.18
N VAL A 134 -3.55 11.39 -15.24
CA VAL A 134 -2.80 11.61 -13.99
C VAL A 134 -3.11 10.51 -12.95
N CYS A 135 -4.31 9.94 -12.99
CA CYS A 135 -4.83 9.01 -11.97
C CYS A 135 -4.47 7.55 -12.29
N LEU A 136 -4.61 7.11 -13.55
CA LEU A 136 -4.20 5.75 -13.96
C LEU A 136 -3.18 5.77 -15.07
N THR A 137 -1.93 5.56 -14.69
CA THR A 137 -0.95 4.94 -15.56
C THR A 137 -0.77 3.51 -15.07
N ALA A 138 -1.41 2.56 -15.75
CA ALA A 138 -1.13 1.15 -15.59
C ALA A 138 0.28 0.87 -16.13
N HIS A 139 1.30 1.27 -15.39
CA HIS A 139 2.64 0.77 -15.59
C HIS A 139 2.67 -0.63 -15.01
N VAL A 140 2.83 -1.63 -15.88
CA VAL A 140 3.40 -2.93 -15.50
C VAL A 140 4.86 -2.66 -15.17
N SER A 141 5.12 -2.05 -14.00
CA SER A 141 6.47 -1.70 -13.59
C SER A 141 7.13 -2.95 -13.05
N THR A 142 8.06 -3.45 -13.84
CA THR A 142 8.80 -4.69 -13.64
C THR A 142 9.77 -4.54 -12.46
N SER A 143 9.75 -5.53 -11.55
CA SER A 143 10.86 -5.93 -10.69
C SER A 143 11.40 -4.89 -9.69
N LEU A 144 10.99 -4.99 -8.43
CA LEU A 144 11.80 -4.47 -7.32
C LEU A 144 12.95 -5.46 -7.07
N PHE A 145 14.12 -5.20 -7.66
CA PHE A 145 15.27 -6.09 -7.56
C PHE A 145 15.89 -6.07 -6.15
N PHE A 146 15.84 -7.21 -5.46
CA PHE A 146 16.60 -7.43 -4.23
C PHE A 146 17.66 -8.49 -4.45
N SER A 147 18.92 -8.10 -4.62
CA SER A 147 20.01 -9.09 -4.57
C SER A 147 20.23 -9.52 -3.12
N HIS A 148 19.99 -10.80 -2.85
CA HIS A 148 20.35 -11.54 -1.62
C HIS A 148 19.66 -11.04 -0.34
N CYS A 149 18.49 -11.62 -0.04
CA CYS A 149 18.05 -11.83 1.34
C CYS A 149 18.78 -13.07 1.87
N ARG A 150 19.89 -12.87 2.58
CA ARG A 150 20.42 -13.85 3.54
C ARG A 150 20.48 -13.19 4.91
#